data_AF-A0A9Q9MIL5-F1
#
_entry.id   AF-A0A9Q9MIL5-F1
#
_cell.length_a   1.000
_cell.length_b   1.000
_cell.length_c   1.000
_cell.angle_alpha   90.00
_cell.angle_beta   90.00
_cell.angle_gamma   90.00
#
_symmetry.space_group_name_H-M   'P 1'
#
loop_
_entity.id
_entity.type
_entity.pdbx_description
1 polymer ?
#
loop_
_entity_poly.entity_id
_entity_poly.type
_entity_poly.pdbx_seq_one_letter_code
_entity_poly.pdbx_strand_id
1 'polypeptide(L)'
;MAEFLDDPAARIVAVLREVRAVGDGPAFSVWGQALGGGSAPDVYSNIARFMMLIEEAKSALVNPRDGDDRTFYSTLFGSLDTLQSYLVSHITQSNMEAFKPLITDDKISILELLSRELRQTYRSNFLSEDTRQQMLQDVRKLKEDVLFNEHLSLHEKNYIVKLLHDVERALQSYWLGGFDDVASTVAALGGGAAVVTDQAQRGWFMSGVLRIWEFLNVSADGVRALSATGSEVVALIDEIEHLTQ
;
A
#
# COMPACT_ATOMS: atom_id res chain seq x y z
N MET A 1 4.55 9.58 -13.50
CA MET A 1 3.55 8.59 -13.04
C MET A 1 3.28 8.65 -11.53
N ALA A 2 4.20 9.16 -10.70
CA ALA A 2 4.04 9.18 -9.24
C ALA A 2 2.93 10.10 -8.69
N GLU A 3 2.61 11.23 -9.35
CA GLU A 3 1.56 12.20 -8.91
C GLU A 3 0.09 11.72 -9.09
N PHE A 4 -0.12 10.42 -9.35
CA PHE A 4 -1.44 9.84 -9.62
C PHE A 4 -1.80 8.72 -8.64
N LEU A 5 -1.13 8.58 -7.49
CA LEU A 5 -1.40 7.46 -6.56
C LEU A 5 -2.08 7.90 -5.25
N ASP A 6 -2.44 9.17 -5.16
CA ASP A 6 -2.88 9.83 -3.93
C ASP A 6 -4.38 9.68 -3.65
N ASP A 7 -5.15 9.25 -4.65
CA ASP A 7 -6.58 8.99 -4.53
C ASP A 7 -6.92 7.57 -5.02
N PRO A 8 -7.94 6.92 -4.43
CA PRO A 8 -8.26 5.54 -4.77
C PRO A 8 -8.71 5.36 -6.23
N ALA A 9 -9.33 6.37 -6.85
CA ALA A 9 -9.73 6.28 -8.26
C ALA A 9 -8.51 6.28 -9.21
N ALA A 10 -7.50 7.10 -8.93
CA ALA A 10 -6.28 7.14 -9.72
C ALA A 10 -5.44 5.85 -9.57
N ARG A 11 -5.41 5.28 -8.37
CA ARG A 11 -4.83 3.96 -8.12
C ARG A 11 -5.56 2.86 -8.93
N ILE A 12 -6.90 2.90 -9.02
CA ILE A 12 -7.67 1.99 -9.89
C ILE A 12 -7.28 2.19 -11.36
N VAL A 13 -7.18 3.44 -11.83
CA VAL A 13 -6.75 3.74 -13.20
C VAL A 13 -5.38 3.14 -13.51
N ALA A 14 -4.41 3.28 -12.61
CA ALA A 14 -3.07 2.73 -12.80
C ALA A 14 -3.11 1.22 -12.97
N VAL A 15 -3.85 0.50 -12.12
CA VAL A 15 -4.04 -0.95 -12.22
C VAL A 15 -4.70 -1.34 -13.53
N LEU A 16 -5.81 -0.69 -13.91
CA LEU A 16 -6.53 -1.01 -15.14
C LEU A 16 -5.69 -0.78 -16.40
N ARG A 17 -4.85 0.26 -16.40
CA ARG A 17 -3.89 0.53 -17.48
C ARG A 17 -2.81 -0.55 -17.56
N GLU A 18 -2.26 -0.95 -16.42
CA GLU A 18 -1.24 -2.00 -16.38
C GLU A 18 -1.79 -3.33 -16.87
N VAL A 19 -3.00 -3.72 -16.42
CA VAL A 19 -3.71 -4.92 -16.89
C VAL A 19 -3.92 -4.91 -18.41
N ARG A 20 -4.18 -3.74 -19.01
CA ARG A 20 -4.29 -3.61 -20.47
C ARG A 20 -2.94 -3.65 -21.18
N ALA A 21 -1.89 -3.11 -20.57
CA ALA A 21 -0.55 -3.07 -21.16
C ALA A 21 0.10 -4.45 -21.24
N VAL A 22 -0.14 -5.31 -20.26
CA VAL A 22 0.38 -6.69 -20.20
C VAL A 22 -0.13 -7.56 -21.37
N GLY A 23 -1.33 -7.28 -21.89
CA GLY A 23 -1.85 -7.90 -23.11
C GLY A 23 -2.77 -9.11 -22.86
N ASP A 24 -2.73 -10.07 -23.78
CA ASP A 24 -3.63 -11.23 -23.79
C ASP A 24 -3.06 -12.46 -23.07
N GLY A 25 -3.95 -13.27 -22.50
CA GLY A 25 -3.58 -14.53 -21.87
C GLY A 25 -4.54 -14.99 -20.77
N PRO A 26 -4.14 -15.99 -19.96
CA PRO A 26 -4.87 -16.40 -18.78
C PRO A 26 -5.03 -15.22 -17.82
N ALA A 27 -6.26 -14.95 -17.37
CA ALA A 27 -6.55 -13.77 -16.58
C ALA A 27 -5.73 -13.74 -15.29
N PHE A 28 -5.58 -14.87 -14.60
CA PHE A 28 -4.75 -14.98 -13.41
C PHE A 28 -3.29 -14.55 -13.63
N SER A 29 -2.71 -14.89 -14.78
CA SER A 29 -1.32 -14.52 -15.11
C SER A 29 -1.20 -13.02 -15.40
N VAL A 30 -2.14 -12.46 -16.16
CA VAL A 30 -2.12 -11.04 -16.53
C VAL A 30 -2.34 -10.15 -15.31
N TRP A 31 -3.34 -10.48 -14.49
CA TRP A 31 -3.57 -9.78 -13.22
C TRP A 31 -2.41 -9.97 -12.25
N GLY A 32 -1.81 -11.16 -12.20
CA GLY A 32 -0.64 -11.39 -11.36
C GLY A 32 0.56 -10.52 -11.74
N GLN A 33 0.84 -10.38 -13.04
CA GLN A 33 1.88 -9.48 -13.54
C GLN A 33 1.55 -8.02 -13.26
N ALA A 34 0.34 -7.57 -13.60
CA ALA A 34 -0.08 -6.18 -13.42
C ALA A 34 -0.15 -5.74 -11.95
N LEU A 35 -0.46 -6.68 -11.04
CA LEU A 35 -0.54 -6.42 -9.61
C LEU A 35 0.76 -6.76 -8.86
N GLY A 36 1.84 -7.15 -9.54
CA GLY A 36 3.14 -7.43 -8.92
C GLY A 36 3.17 -8.67 -8.02
N GLY A 37 2.37 -9.69 -8.31
CA GLY A 37 2.35 -10.96 -7.58
C GLY A 37 3.32 -11.98 -8.17
N GLY A 38 4.34 -12.39 -7.41
CA GLY A 38 5.29 -13.45 -7.81
C GLY A 38 4.80 -14.87 -7.54
N SER A 39 3.80 -15.04 -6.68
CA SER A 39 3.22 -16.33 -6.29
C SER A 39 1.68 -16.27 -6.29
N ALA A 40 1.01 -17.42 -6.41
CA ALA A 40 -0.45 -17.46 -6.45
C ALA A 40 -1.13 -16.82 -5.22
N PRO A 41 -0.68 -17.06 -3.97
CA PRO A 41 -1.20 -16.35 -2.79
C PRO A 41 -1.08 -14.82 -2.88
N ASP A 42 0.03 -14.31 -3.41
CA ASP A 42 0.24 -12.86 -3.56
C ASP A 42 -0.73 -12.27 -4.59
N VAL A 43 -0.97 -12.97 -5.70
CA VAL A 43 -1.94 -12.56 -6.71
C VAL A 43 -3.34 -12.44 -6.10
N TYR A 44 -3.82 -13.45 -5.35
CA TYR A 44 -5.13 -13.38 -4.70
C TYR A 44 -5.22 -12.24 -3.68
N SER A 45 -4.18 -12.06 -2.87
CA SER A 45 -4.15 -10.98 -1.91
C SER A 45 -4.14 -9.60 -2.58
N ASN A 46 -3.43 -9.44 -3.71
CA ASN A 46 -3.40 -8.16 -4.42
C ASN A 46 -4.72 -7.91 -5.17
N ILE A 47 -5.39 -8.95 -5.66
CA ILE A 47 -6.77 -8.83 -6.17
C ILE A 47 -7.71 -8.38 -5.05
N ALA A 48 -7.61 -8.97 -3.86
CA ALA A 48 -8.40 -8.54 -2.69
C ALA A 48 -8.15 -7.07 -2.33
N ARG A 49 -6.89 -6.63 -2.35
CA ARG A 49 -6.53 -5.22 -2.15
C ARG A 49 -7.11 -4.32 -3.24
N PHE A 50 -7.07 -4.73 -4.50
CA PHE A 50 -7.70 -3.99 -5.60
C PHE A 50 -9.23 -3.89 -5.43
N MET A 51 -9.89 -4.94 -4.95
CA MET A 51 -11.33 -4.89 -4.65
C MET A 51 -11.63 -3.94 -3.49
N MET A 52 -10.82 -3.93 -2.44
CA MET A 52 -10.95 -2.96 -1.35
C MET A 52 -10.76 -1.51 -1.83
N LEU A 53 -9.83 -1.29 -2.77
CA LEU A 53 -9.59 0.01 -3.37
C LEU A 53 -10.83 0.54 -4.12
N ILE A 54 -11.59 -0.35 -4.78
CA ILE A 54 -12.89 -0.01 -5.39
C ILE A 54 -13.89 0.46 -4.32
N GLU A 55 -13.96 -0.24 -3.18
CA GLU A 55 -14.83 0.16 -2.05
C GLU A 55 -14.39 1.47 -1.40
N GLU A 56 -13.08 1.72 -1.31
CA GLU A 56 -12.51 2.98 -0.83
C GLU A 56 -12.92 4.15 -1.76
N ALA A 57 -12.83 3.96 -3.08
CA ALA A 57 -13.27 4.95 -4.06
C ALA A 57 -14.78 5.23 -3.97
N LYS A 58 -15.61 4.21 -3.73
CA LYS A 58 -17.06 4.38 -3.49
C LYS A 58 -17.32 5.20 -2.24
N SER A 59 -16.65 4.85 -1.15
CA SER A 59 -16.83 5.49 0.15
C SER A 59 -16.41 6.96 0.11
N ALA A 60 -15.34 7.28 -0.62
CA ALA A 60 -14.86 8.64 -0.87
C ALA A 60 -15.94 9.55 -1.52
N LEU A 61 -16.85 8.97 -2.30
CA LEU A 61 -17.96 9.68 -2.95
C LEU A 61 -19.21 9.88 -2.07
N VAL A 62 -19.27 9.28 -0.87
CA VAL A 62 -20.42 9.42 0.04
C VAL A 62 -20.45 10.80 0.73
N ASN A 63 -19.31 11.51 0.77
CA ASN A 63 -19.18 12.89 1.29
C ASN A 63 -18.88 13.92 0.16
N PRO A 64 -19.74 14.09 -0.87
CA PRO A 64 -19.48 15.09 -1.88
C PRO A 64 -19.66 16.49 -1.29
N ARG A 65 -18.83 17.43 -1.76
CA ARG A 65 -19.16 18.85 -1.67
C ARG A 65 -20.52 19.07 -2.36
N ASP A 66 -21.34 19.96 -1.80
CA ASP A 66 -22.63 20.31 -2.40
C ASP A 66 -22.48 20.63 -3.89
N GLY A 67 -23.07 19.81 -4.77
CA GLY A 67 -23.14 20.08 -6.22
C GLY A 67 -22.83 18.92 -7.16
N ASP A 68 -22.19 17.84 -6.72
CA ASP A 68 -21.80 16.75 -7.62
C ASP A 68 -22.95 15.78 -7.95
N ASP A 69 -23.12 15.48 -9.23
CA ASP A 69 -24.13 14.55 -9.75
C ASP A 69 -23.77 13.10 -9.37
N ARG A 70 -24.18 12.69 -8.17
CA ARG A 70 -24.03 11.32 -7.64
C ARG A 70 -24.50 10.26 -8.64
N THR A 71 -25.50 10.58 -9.47
CA THR A 71 -26.06 9.69 -10.47
C THR A 71 -25.04 9.35 -11.55
N PHE A 72 -24.26 10.34 -11.99
CA PHE A 72 -23.20 10.16 -12.99
C PHE A 72 -22.15 9.15 -12.52
N TYR A 73 -21.62 9.30 -11.31
CA TYR A 73 -20.60 8.40 -10.76
C TYR A 73 -21.17 7.04 -10.30
N SER A 74 -22.45 6.97 -9.90
CA SER A 74 -23.07 5.68 -9.54
C SER A 74 -23.10 4.69 -10.71
N THR A 75 -23.24 5.17 -11.94
CA THR A 75 -23.22 4.36 -13.17
C THR A 75 -21.83 3.73 -13.40
N LEU A 76 -20.76 4.45 -13.02
CA LEU A 76 -19.39 3.94 -13.06
C LEU A 76 -19.19 2.79 -12.06
N PHE A 77 -19.71 2.92 -10.83
CA PHE A 77 -19.56 1.89 -9.82
C PHE A 77 -20.28 0.59 -10.16
N GLY A 78 -21.43 0.64 -10.84
CA GLY A 78 -22.07 -0.58 -11.35
C GLY A 78 -21.16 -1.38 -12.29
N SER A 79 -20.30 -0.69 -13.07
CA SER A 79 -19.31 -1.37 -13.91
C SER A 79 -18.15 -1.97 -13.10
N LEU A 80 -17.71 -1.31 -12.04
CA LEU A 80 -16.68 -1.83 -11.13
C LEU A 80 -17.20 -3.00 -10.28
N ASP A 81 -18.46 -2.98 -9.87
CA ASP A 81 -19.14 -4.11 -9.20
C ASP A 81 -19.18 -5.35 -10.08
N THR A 82 -19.45 -5.15 -11.37
CA THR A 82 -19.43 -6.22 -12.36
C THR A 82 -18.01 -6.78 -12.51
N LEU A 83 -17.00 -5.91 -12.62
CA LEU A 83 -15.60 -6.34 -12.68
C LEU A 83 -15.20 -7.13 -11.44
N GLN A 84 -15.52 -6.65 -10.25
CA GLN A 84 -15.26 -7.32 -8.98
C GLN A 84 -15.90 -8.71 -8.93
N SER A 85 -17.18 -8.80 -9.31
CA SER A 85 -17.91 -10.06 -9.36
C SER A 85 -17.22 -11.07 -10.29
N TYR A 86 -16.78 -10.63 -11.47
CA TYR A 86 -16.06 -11.47 -12.43
C TYR A 86 -14.68 -11.90 -11.92
N LEU A 87 -13.93 -11.00 -11.28
CA LEU A 87 -12.63 -11.33 -10.67
C LEU A 87 -12.76 -12.42 -9.61
N VAL A 88 -13.79 -12.34 -8.75
CA VAL A 88 -14.03 -13.35 -7.70
C VAL A 88 -14.38 -14.70 -8.28
N SER A 89 -15.25 -14.73 -9.30
CA SER A 89 -15.89 -15.97 -9.74
C SER A 89 -15.17 -16.68 -10.89
N HIS A 90 -14.33 -15.98 -11.66
CA HIS A 90 -13.86 -16.50 -12.96
C HIS A 90 -12.35 -16.32 -13.22
N ILE A 91 -11.57 -15.66 -12.34
CA ILE A 91 -10.18 -15.29 -12.64
C ILE A 91 -9.25 -16.47 -12.96
N THR A 92 -9.48 -17.64 -12.35
CA THR A 92 -8.66 -18.85 -12.58
C THR A 92 -9.04 -19.61 -13.84
N GLN A 93 -10.28 -19.47 -14.30
CA GLN A 93 -10.85 -20.28 -15.39
C GLN A 93 -11.03 -19.48 -16.69
N SER A 94 -10.80 -18.17 -16.66
CA SER A 94 -11.04 -17.28 -17.79
C SER A 94 -9.77 -16.71 -18.40
N ASN A 95 -9.88 -16.35 -19.68
CA ASN A 95 -8.90 -15.54 -20.39
C ASN A 95 -9.23 -14.05 -20.26
N MET A 96 -8.24 -13.20 -20.53
CA MET A 96 -8.41 -11.74 -20.52
C MET A 96 -9.50 -11.24 -21.48
N GLU A 97 -9.83 -12.00 -22.52
CA GLU A 97 -10.94 -11.71 -23.43
C GLU A 97 -12.29 -11.51 -22.71
N ALA A 98 -12.54 -12.22 -21.60
CA ALA A 98 -13.75 -12.07 -20.80
C ALA A 98 -13.75 -10.77 -19.96
N PHE A 99 -12.57 -10.22 -19.66
CA PHE A 99 -12.41 -9.02 -18.84
C PHE A 99 -12.27 -7.75 -19.68
N LYS A 100 -11.79 -7.84 -20.92
CA LYS A 100 -11.59 -6.71 -21.84
C LYS A 100 -12.82 -5.80 -21.99
N PRO A 101 -14.06 -6.30 -22.15
CA PRO A 101 -15.25 -5.44 -22.25
C PRO A 101 -15.53 -4.63 -20.97
N LEU A 102 -14.98 -5.06 -19.84
CA LEU A 102 -15.14 -4.38 -18.56
C LEU A 102 -14.12 -3.26 -18.36
N ILE A 103 -13.01 -3.26 -19.11
CA ILE A 103 -11.87 -2.33 -18.98
C ILE A 103 -11.75 -1.47 -20.26
N THR A 104 -12.70 -0.57 -20.48
CA THR A 104 -12.72 0.32 -21.67
C THR A 104 -12.03 1.67 -21.41
N ASP A 105 -11.55 2.32 -22.47
CA ASP A 105 -10.96 3.68 -22.38
C ASP A 105 -11.94 4.71 -21.81
N ASP A 106 -13.22 4.60 -22.13
CA ASP A 106 -14.27 5.46 -21.57
C ASP A 106 -14.36 5.30 -20.05
N LYS A 107 -14.32 4.07 -19.53
CA LYS A 107 -14.36 3.80 -18.09
C LYS A 107 -13.12 4.32 -17.38
N ILE A 108 -11.95 4.12 -17.99
CA ILE A 108 -10.69 4.68 -17.46
C ILE A 108 -10.78 6.21 -17.43
N SER A 109 -11.29 6.85 -18.48
CA SER A 109 -11.43 8.30 -18.56
C SER A 109 -12.40 8.85 -17.51
N ILE A 110 -13.50 8.15 -17.23
CA ILE A 110 -14.43 8.54 -16.15
C ILE A 110 -13.78 8.38 -14.77
N LEU A 111 -12.96 7.34 -14.54
CA LEU A 111 -12.18 7.21 -13.31
C LEU A 111 -11.12 8.29 -13.17
N GLU A 112 -10.51 8.75 -14.26
CA GLU A 112 -9.61 9.90 -14.26
C GLU A 112 -10.33 11.19 -13.90
N LEU A 113 -11.57 11.38 -14.40
CA LEU A 113 -12.41 12.50 -13.99
C LEU A 113 -12.75 12.41 -12.50
N LEU A 114 -13.13 11.23 -12.01
CA LEU A 114 -13.37 10.99 -10.59
C LEU A 114 -12.13 11.30 -9.75
N SER A 115 -10.94 10.85 -10.17
CA SER A 115 -9.68 11.20 -9.51
C SER A 115 -9.49 12.71 -9.40
N ARG A 116 -9.76 13.47 -10.48
CA ARG A 116 -9.63 14.94 -10.46
C ARG A 116 -10.56 15.57 -9.43
N GLU A 117 -11.79 15.08 -9.29
CA GLU A 117 -12.71 15.56 -8.26
C GLU A 117 -12.26 15.14 -6.85
N LEU A 118 -11.84 13.89 -6.67
CA LEU A 118 -11.36 13.38 -5.38
C LEU A 118 -10.10 14.11 -4.91
N ARG A 119 -9.19 14.50 -5.81
CA ARG A 119 -7.99 15.29 -5.46
C ARG A 119 -8.29 16.64 -4.83
N GLN A 120 -9.45 17.23 -5.08
CA GLN A 120 -9.84 18.48 -4.41
C GLN A 120 -10.15 18.27 -2.92
N THR A 121 -10.36 17.01 -2.51
CA THR A 121 -10.81 16.60 -1.17
C THR A 121 -9.75 15.75 -0.46
N TYR A 122 -8.98 14.94 -1.20
CA TYR A 122 -7.87 14.13 -0.71
C TYR A 122 -6.55 14.90 -0.81
N ARG A 123 -6.04 15.38 0.32
CA ARG A 123 -4.60 15.65 0.48
C ARG A 123 -4.00 14.40 1.11
N SER A 124 -3.66 13.38 0.31
CA SER A 124 -2.94 12.23 0.86
C SER A 124 -1.45 12.53 0.88
N ASN A 125 -0.76 12.02 1.90
CA ASN A 125 0.69 11.93 1.88
C ASN A 125 1.08 10.96 0.77
N PHE A 126 2.19 11.23 0.09
CA PHE A 126 2.64 10.39 -1.02
C PHE A 126 4.15 10.11 -0.93
N LEU A 127 4.52 8.88 -1.27
CA LEU A 127 5.91 8.52 -1.50
C LEU A 127 6.24 8.74 -2.97
N SER A 128 7.22 9.60 -3.24
CA SER A 128 7.81 9.67 -4.57
C SER A 128 8.42 8.31 -4.94
N GLU A 129 8.53 8.00 -6.24
CA GLU A 129 9.14 6.73 -6.67
C GLU A 129 10.57 6.60 -6.14
N ASP A 130 11.36 7.67 -6.17
CA ASP A 130 12.73 7.69 -5.65
C ASP A 130 12.76 7.42 -4.14
N THR A 131 11.87 8.06 -3.37
CA THR A 131 11.72 7.81 -1.92
C THR A 131 11.36 6.36 -1.66
N ARG A 132 10.41 5.80 -2.42
CA ARG A 132 9.96 4.41 -2.29
C ARG A 132 11.09 3.43 -2.57
N GLN A 133 11.89 3.66 -3.62
CA GLN A 133 13.04 2.83 -3.95
C GLN A 133 14.13 2.92 -2.88
N GLN A 134 14.38 4.11 -2.33
CA GLN A 134 15.34 4.28 -1.23
C GLN A 134 14.88 3.53 0.03
N MET A 135 13.62 3.68 0.42
CA MET A 135 13.04 2.93 1.54
C MET A 135 13.15 1.42 1.33
N LEU A 136 12.90 0.93 0.11
CA LEU A 136 13.00 -0.48 -0.22
C LEU A 136 14.43 -1.01 -0.05
N GLN A 137 15.43 -0.23 -0.43
CA GLN A 137 16.84 -0.56 -0.21
C GLN A 137 17.18 -0.61 1.28
N ASP A 138 16.72 0.36 2.06
CA ASP A 138 16.97 0.43 3.50
C ASP A 138 16.31 -0.74 4.26
N VAL A 139 15.08 -1.12 3.88
CA VAL A 139 14.38 -2.29 4.42
C VAL A 139 15.16 -3.58 4.11
N ARG A 140 15.63 -3.75 2.87
CA ARG A 140 16.42 -4.92 2.45
C ARG A 140 17.74 -5.01 3.20
N LYS A 141 18.42 -3.88 3.36
CA LYS A 141 19.66 -3.80 4.13
C LYS A 141 19.43 -4.15 5.60
N LEU A 142 18.40 -3.58 6.24
CA LEU A 142 18.07 -3.89 7.63
C LEU A 142 17.72 -5.37 7.81
N LYS A 143 17.04 -5.98 6.82
CA LYS A 143 16.74 -7.41 6.81
C LYS A 143 18.00 -8.27 6.74
N GLU A 144 18.94 -7.92 5.89
CA GLU A 144 20.26 -8.58 5.84
C GLU A 144 21.00 -8.43 7.17
N ASP A 145 21.08 -7.21 7.71
CA ASP A 145 21.76 -6.95 8.97
C ASP A 145 21.16 -7.78 10.13
N VAL A 146 19.82 -7.89 10.21
CA VAL A 146 19.12 -8.72 11.21
C VAL A 146 19.47 -10.20 11.05
N LEU A 147 19.53 -10.71 9.82
CA LEU A 147 19.88 -12.11 9.56
C LEU A 147 21.30 -12.44 10.03
N PHE A 148 22.25 -11.54 9.78
CA PHE A 148 23.66 -11.72 10.14
C PHE A 148 24.01 -11.30 11.58
N ASN A 149 23.10 -10.65 12.31
CA ASN A 149 23.35 -10.21 13.68
C ASN A 149 23.47 -11.40 14.64
N GLU A 150 24.66 -11.66 15.18
CA GLU A 150 24.92 -12.81 16.07
C GLU A 150 24.28 -12.68 17.46
N HIS A 151 23.88 -11.47 17.85
CA HIS A 151 23.32 -11.17 19.16
C HIS A 151 21.80 -11.34 19.24
N LEU A 152 21.12 -11.48 18.10
CA LEU A 152 19.69 -11.78 18.05
C LEU A 152 19.46 -13.29 18.10
N SER A 153 18.55 -13.73 18.96
CA SER A 153 18.04 -15.09 18.96
C SER A 153 17.34 -15.42 17.64
N LEU A 154 17.27 -16.71 17.31
CA LEU A 154 16.56 -17.18 16.12
C LEU A 154 15.08 -16.73 16.12
N HIS A 155 14.45 -16.65 17.29
CA HIS A 155 13.08 -16.19 17.42
C HIS A 155 12.93 -14.71 17.06
N GLU A 156 13.78 -13.84 17.64
CA GLU A 156 13.82 -12.40 17.33
C GLU A 156 14.07 -12.17 15.83
N LYS A 157 15.07 -12.87 15.25
CA LYS A 157 15.36 -12.80 13.82
C LYS A 157 14.16 -13.14 12.97
N ASN A 158 13.53 -14.28 13.20
CA ASN A 158 12.38 -14.73 12.41
C ASN A 158 11.21 -13.76 12.49
N TYR A 159 10.95 -13.20 13.68
CA TYR A 159 9.86 -12.24 13.87
C TYR A 159 10.16 -10.91 13.17
N ILE A 160 11.35 -10.34 13.36
CA ILE A 160 11.73 -9.06 12.75
C ILE A 160 11.82 -9.20 11.22
N VAL A 161 12.38 -10.30 10.70
CA VAL A 161 12.45 -10.55 9.25
C VAL A 161 11.07 -10.66 8.63
N LYS A 162 10.10 -11.24 9.35
CA LYS A 162 8.71 -11.26 8.91
C LYS A 162 8.15 -9.83 8.78
N LEU A 163 8.32 -8.99 9.80
CA LEU A 163 7.85 -7.60 9.77
C LEU A 163 8.54 -6.78 8.64
N LEU A 164 9.84 -6.98 8.44
CA LEU A 164 10.57 -6.35 7.33
C LEU A 164 10.06 -6.82 5.96
N HIS A 165 9.66 -8.09 5.85
CA HIS A 165 9.03 -8.61 4.64
C HIS A 165 7.65 -7.99 4.40
N ASP A 166 6.88 -7.76 5.45
CA ASP A 166 5.57 -7.08 5.35
C ASP A 166 5.75 -5.62 4.86
N VAL A 167 6.76 -4.89 5.37
CA VAL A 167 7.10 -3.54 4.86
C VAL A 167 7.58 -3.59 3.40
N GLU A 168 8.46 -4.54 3.07
CA GLU A 168 8.95 -4.72 1.69
C GLU A 168 7.78 -4.92 0.72
N ARG A 169 6.80 -5.74 1.12
CA ARG A 169 5.59 -6.02 0.34
C ARG A 169 4.68 -4.79 0.23
N ALA A 170 4.51 -4.01 1.30
CA ALA A 170 3.72 -2.78 1.26
C ALA A 170 4.35 -1.75 0.30
N LEU A 171 5.67 -1.57 0.34
CA LEU A 171 6.39 -0.70 -0.60
C LEU A 171 6.29 -1.20 -2.05
N GLN A 172 6.43 -2.51 -2.26
CA GLN A 172 6.29 -3.13 -3.57
C GLN A 172 4.88 -3.02 -4.13
N SER A 173 3.84 -3.05 -3.28
CA SER A 173 2.43 -2.94 -3.68
C SER A 173 1.81 -1.59 -3.32
N TYR A 174 2.64 -0.55 -3.22
CA TYR A 174 2.25 0.81 -2.80
C TYR A 174 1.09 1.39 -3.61
N TRP A 175 1.02 1.10 -4.92
CA TRP A 175 -0.08 1.57 -5.76
C TRP A 175 -1.45 0.97 -5.38
N LEU A 176 -1.49 -0.11 -4.58
CA LEU A 176 -2.72 -0.70 -4.04
C LEU A 176 -3.00 -0.17 -2.64
N GLY A 177 -2.04 -0.30 -1.73
CA GLY A 177 -2.22 0.02 -0.30
C GLY A 177 -2.10 1.51 0.03
N GLY A 178 -1.41 2.29 -0.80
CA GLY A 178 -1.11 3.69 -0.55
C GLY A 178 -0.16 3.92 0.64
N PHE A 179 -0.06 5.17 1.06
CA PHE A 179 0.80 5.61 2.17
C PHE A 179 0.43 4.94 3.51
N ASP A 180 -0.86 4.75 3.78
CA ASP A 180 -1.32 4.23 5.07
C ASP A 180 -0.93 2.74 5.28
N ASP A 181 -0.94 1.92 4.23
CA ASP A 181 -0.47 0.53 4.30
C ASP A 181 1.04 0.48 4.65
N VAL A 182 1.84 1.37 4.04
CA VAL A 182 3.26 1.49 4.36
C VAL A 182 3.46 2.02 5.78
N ALA A 183 2.75 3.08 6.18
CA ALA A 183 2.88 3.66 7.52
C ALA A 183 2.50 2.66 8.61
N SER A 184 1.42 1.90 8.43
CA SER A 184 0.98 0.88 9.38
C SER A 184 1.97 -0.28 9.52
N THR A 185 2.56 -0.73 8.40
CA THR A 185 3.57 -1.82 8.42
C THR A 185 4.89 -1.36 9.04
N VAL A 186 5.33 -0.13 8.79
CA VAL A 186 6.52 0.43 9.47
C VAL A 186 6.24 0.67 10.96
N ALA A 187 5.02 1.06 11.35
CA ALA A 187 4.64 1.16 12.77
C ALA A 187 4.70 -0.21 13.46
N ALA A 188 4.19 -1.27 12.80
CA ALA A 188 4.30 -2.63 13.29
C ALA A 188 5.76 -3.09 13.42
N LEU A 189 6.64 -2.70 12.48
CA LEU A 189 8.07 -2.93 12.56
C LEU A 189 8.69 -2.25 13.80
N GLY A 190 8.30 -1.02 14.11
CA GLY A 190 8.69 -0.32 15.34
C GLY A 190 8.24 -1.05 16.60
N GLY A 191 6.99 -1.55 16.63
CA GLY A 191 6.50 -2.43 17.69
C GLY A 191 7.32 -3.73 17.85
N GLY A 192 7.95 -4.19 16.77
CA GLY A 192 8.88 -5.32 16.78
C GLY A 192 10.12 -5.12 17.64
N ALA A 193 10.47 -3.89 18.03
CA ALA A 193 11.55 -3.66 18.99
C ALA A 193 11.23 -4.23 20.38
N ALA A 194 9.95 -4.39 20.73
CA ALA A 194 9.54 -4.94 22.02
C ALA A 194 9.96 -6.41 22.21
N VAL A 195 10.15 -7.16 21.12
CA VAL A 195 10.62 -8.55 21.20
C VAL A 195 12.14 -8.65 21.32
N VAL A 196 12.89 -7.57 21.05
CA VAL A 196 14.35 -7.55 21.18
C VAL A 196 14.72 -7.38 22.64
N THR A 197 15.28 -8.43 23.22
CA THR A 197 15.53 -8.53 24.66
C THR A 197 16.77 -7.75 25.10
N ASP A 198 17.82 -7.76 24.30
CA ASP A 198 19.05 -6.99 24.54
C ASP A 198 18.85 -5.50 24.22
N GLN A 199 19.18 -4.63 25.18
CA GLN A 199 18.96 -3.20 25.06
C GLN A 199 19.80 -2.54 23.95
N ALA A 200 21.05 -2.97 23.76
CA ALA A 200 21.92 -2.42 22.73
C ALA A 200 21.42 -2.84 21.33
N GLN A 201 21.00 -4.10 21.18
CA GLN A 201 20.38 -4.57 19.93
C GLN A 201 19.03 -3.88 19.66
N ARG A 202 18.24 -3.61 20.70
CA ARG A 202 16.99 -2.87 20.56
C ARG A 202 17.24 -1.45 20.05
N GLY A 203 18.20 -0.73 20.63
CA GLY A 203 18.57 0.62 20.20
C GLY A 203 19.11 0.66 18.77
N TRP A 204 19.98 -0.30 18.41
CA TRP A 204 20.47 -0.48 17.05
C TRP A 204 19.33 -0.72 16.05
N PHE A 205 18.42 -1.64 16.36
CA PHE A 205 17.28 -1.96 15.52
C PHE A 205 16.35 -0.75 15.35
N MET A 206 16.02 -0.06 16.45
CA MET A 206 15.19 1.15 16.43
C MET A 206 15.82 2.27 15.62
N SER A 207 17.14 2.42 15.65
CA SER A 207 17.84 3.40 14.79
C SER A 207 17.66 3.07 13.30
N GLY A 208 17.61 1.79 12.95
CA GLY A 208 17.27 1.34 11.60
C GLY A 208 15.82 1.67 11.21
N VAL A 209 14.87 1.40 12.11
CA VAL A 209 13.44 1.71 11.90
C VAL A 209 13.21 3.21 11.76
N LEU A 210 13.86 4.03 12.59
CA LEU A 210 13.74 5.49 12.57
C LEU A 210 14.16 6.07 11.22
N ARG A 211 15.23 5.57 10.60
CA ARG A 211 15.61 5.99 9.24
C ARG A 211 14.51 5.71 8.21
N ILE A 212 13.86 4.55 8.29
CA ILE A 212 12.73 4.20 7.41
C ILE A 212 11.54 5.15 7.70
N TRP A 213 11.29 5.46 8.97
CA TRP A 213 10.24 6.38 9.40
C TRP A 213 10.48 7.83 8.96
N GLU A 214 11.73 8.30 8.92
CA GLU A 214 12.08 9.64 8.47
C GLU A 214 11.63 9.90 7.02
N PHE A 215 11.72 8.89 6.14
CA PHE A 215 11.17 9.01 4.78
C PHE A 215 9.66 9.23 4.77
N LEU A 216 8.92 8.56 5.67
CA LEU A 216 7.49 8.77 5.81
C LEU A 216 7.17 10.19 6.29
N ASN A 217 7.94 10.71 7.25
CA ASN A 217 7.76 12.06 7.78
C ASN A 217 8.06 13.13 6.73
N VAL A 218 9.16 13.01 5.98
CA VAL A 218 9.53 13.94 4.89
C VAL A 218 8.48 13.95 3.78
N SER A 219 7.85 12.80 3.52
CA SER A 219 6.73 12.69 2.58
C SER A 219 5.39 13.14 3.16
N ALA A 220 5.28 13.30 4.48
CA ALA A 220 4.06 13.66 5.19
C ALA A 220 3.98 15.13 5.65
N ASP A 221 4.84 16.02 5.13
CA ASP A 221 4.78 17.48 5.37
C ASP A 221 3.47 18.15 4.89
N GLY A 222 2.48 17.36 4.47
CA GLY A 222 1.07 17.70 4.29
C GLY A 222 0.10 17.14 5.35
N VAL A 223 0.31 17.47 6.64
CA VAL A 223 -0.74 17.57 7.71
C VAL A 223 -1.13 16.29 8.51
N ARG A 224 -0.77 16.33 9.82
CA ARG A 224 -1.52 15.90 11.05
C ARG A 224 -2.10 14.49 11.20
N ALA A 225 -2.07 13.61 10.20
CA ALA A 225 -2.63 12.24 10.34
C ALA A 225 -1.78 11.30 11.20
N LEU A 226 -0.48 11.58 11.37
CA LEU A 226 0.43 10.77 12.19
C LEU A 226 0.27 10.99 13.71
N SER A 227 -0.61 11.90 14.16
CA SER A 227 -0.66 12.28 15.58
C SER A 227 -1.25 11.24 16.53
N ALA A 228 -1.99 10.23 16.05
CA ALA A 228 -2.51 9.17 16.92
C ALA A 228 -1.48 8.03 17.09
N THR A 229 -1.04 7.42 15.99
CA THR A 229 -0.09 6.30 16.01
C THR A 229 1.35 6.74 16.28
N GLY A 230 1.73 7.91 15.74
CA GLY A 230 3.04 8.50 16.00
C GLY A 230 3.16 9.03 17.43
N SER A 231 2.09 9.52 18.06
CA SER A 231 2.13 9.89 19.47
C SER A 231 2.28 8.66 20.38
N GLU A 232 1.72 7.51 20.02
CA GLU A 232 1.92 6.27 20.78
C GLU A 232 3.32 5.71 20.58
N VAL A 233 3.86 5.72 19.35
CA VAL A 233 5.24 5.26 19.08
C VAL A 233 6.27 6.21 19.68
N VAL A 234 6.09 7.53 19.57
CA VAL A 234 6.96 8.53 20.20
C VAL A 234 6.85 8.47 21.72
N ALA A 235 5.65 8.29 22.29
CA ALA A 235 5.51 8.08 23.73
C ALA A 235 6.18 6.78 24.19
N LEU A 236 6.11 5.70 23.39
CA LEU A 236 6.81 4.46 23.68
C LEU A 236 8.34 4.65 23.62
N ILE A 237 8.84 5.47 22.69
CA ILE A 237 10.25 5.82 22.56
C ILE A 237 10.72 6.67 23.74
N ASP A 238 9.97 7.71 24.12
CA ASP A 238 10.27 8.57 25.28
C ASP A 238 10.22 7.78 26.60
N GLU A 239 9.28 6.85 26.74
CA GLU A 239 9.17 5.97 27.91
C GLU A 239 10.35 4.97 27.97
N ILE A 240 10.81 4.46 26.83
CA ILE A 240 12.01 3.64 26.73
C ILE A 240 13.26 4.46 27.08
N GLU A 241 13.40 5.70 26.60
CA GLU A 241 14.55 6.56 26.94
C GLU A 241 14.60 6.92 28.43
N HIS A 242 13.45 7.22 29.06
CA HIS A 242 13.38 7.53 30.48
C HIS A 242 13.66 6.34 31.41
N LEU A 243 13.44 5.10 30.97
CA LEU A 243 13.79 3.90 31.71
C LEU A 243 15.28 3.53 31.60
N THR A 244 16.07 4.31 30.87
CA THR A 244 17.50 4.04 30.59
C THR A 244 18.47 5.08 31.17
N GLN A 245 17.97 6.04 31.95
CA GLN A 245 18.76 6.91 32.84
C GLN A 245 18.70 6.42 34.29
#